data_AF-A0AAE1QJC7-F1
#
_entry.id   AF-A0AAE1QJC7-F1
#
_cell.length_a   1.000
_cell.length_b   1.000
_cell.length_c   1.000
_cell.angle_alpha   90.00
_cell.angle_beta   90.00
_cell.angle_gamma   90.00
#
_symmetry.space_group_name_H-M   'P 1'
#
loop_
_entity.id
_entity.type
_entity.pdbx_description
1 polymer ?
#
loop_
_entity_poly.entity_id
_entity_poly.type
_entity_poly.pdbx_seq_one_letter_code
_entity_poly.pdbx_strand_id
1 'polypeptide(L)'
;MGEAGEFRRKYERPIVRGRDADATDNEHRIGKEKQEELIAVVSRCIIRRTNDILSKYLPVKREHVVCCPLTPIQRRMYLAFINSSAVKKKITDGDGWLGNSALAVITSMKKLCNHPDLIWQKVKAKESGYTELQPHFPPGHDPKHLRPELSGKVAVLDALLALIRSGIDDQVVLISNYTQTLDLFQQLAALRHYPYVRLDGSMSIKKRAKMVEQFNDPSSKDFIFMLSSKAGGCGLNLIGANRLVMFDPDWNPANDDQTMTRVWRDGQKKDCCIYRLLVTGSIEKIFQRQTHKKALSSCVVDCEEDVQRHFSAAQLKELFILSPETTTSDTHDNVVGV
;
A
#
# COMPACT_ATOMS: atom_id res chain seq x y z
N MET A 1 -27.04 22.42 0.74
CA MET A 1 -26.73 22.04 2.14
C MET A 1 -26.44 23.23 3.05
N GLY A 2 -26.66 24.48 2.60
CA GLY A 2 -26.41 25.68 3.40
C GLY A 2 -24.92 26.05 3.49
N GLU A 3 -24.62 27.10 4.26
CA GLU A 3 -23.25 27.46 4.63
C GLU A 3 -22.65 26.46 5.63
N ALA A 4 -21.33 26.44 5.77
CA ALA A 4 -20.62 25.51 6.65
C ALA A 4 -21.08 25.53 8.12
N GLY A 5 -21.58 26.67 8.61
CA GLY A 5 -22.15 26.78 9.95
C GLY A 5 -23.51 26.09 10.08
N GLU A 6 -24.36 26.23 9.06
CA GLU A 6 -25.69 25.63 9.00
C GLU A 6 -25.59 24.11 8.83
N PHE A 7 -24.71 23.64 7.95
CA PHE A 7 -24.42 22.22 7.79
C PHE A 7 -23.95 21.58 9.10
N ARG A 8 -23.02 22.24 9.80
CA ARG A 8 -22.50 21.74 11.08
C ARG A 8 -23.59 21.59 12.13
N ARG A 9 -24.49 22.57 12.22
CA ARG A 9 -25.59 22.55 13.19
C ARG A 9 -26.66 21.54 12.82
N LYS A 10 -27.02 21.46 11.53
CA LYS A 10 -28.16 20.65 11.05
C LYS A 10 -27.81 19.17 10.90
N TYR A 11 -26.60 18.84 10.45
CA TYR A 11 -26.19 17.46 10.13
C TYR A 11 -25.02 17.00 10.99
N GLU A 12 -23.87 17.69 10.95
CA GLU A 12 -22.64 17.16 11.55
C GLU A 12 -22.74 16.92 13.06
N ARG A 13 -23.15 17.93 13.85
CA ARG A 13 -23.23 17.81 15.32
C ARG A 13 -24.25 16.78 15.77
N PRO A 14 -25.50 16.73 15.25
CA PRO A 14 -26.45 15.69 15.62
C PRO A 14 -25.99 14.28 15.25
N ILE A 15 -25.37 14.11 14.07
CA ILE A 15 -24.85 12.80 13.63
C ILE A 15 -23.69 12.34 14.50
N VAL A 16 -22.76 13.25 14.83
CA VAL A 16 -21.62 12.91 15.70
C VAL A 16 -22.12 12.60 17.11
N ARG A 17 -23.01 13.41 17.68
CA ARG A 17 -23.55 13.19 19.03
C ARG A 17 -24.33 11.88 19.13
N GLY A 18 -25.16 11.57 18.13
CA GLY A 18 -25.87 10.29 18.05
C GLY A 18 -24.99 9.08 17.76
N ARG A 19 -23.67 9.24 17.66
CA ARG A 19 -22.69 8.16 17.51
C ARG A 19 -21.74 8.04 18.71
N ASP A 20 -21.84 8.94 19.68
CA ASP A 20 -21.05 8.84 20.90
C ASP A 20 -21.51 7.63 21.73
N ALA A 21 -20.58 7.01 22.45
CA ALA A 21 -20.87 5.79 23.23
C ALA A 21 -21.76 6.04 24.45
N ASP A 22 -21.84 7.30 24.92
CA ASP A 22 -22.70 7.76 26.01
C ASP A 22 -24.01 8.39 25.50
N ALA A 23 -24.31 8.28 24.21
CA ALA A 23 -25.51 8.88 23.64
C ALA A 23 -26.78 8.22 24.16
N THR A 24 -27.79 9.04 24.45
CA THR A 24 -29.12 8.56 24.80
C THR A 24 -29.83 7.98 23.57
N ASP A 25 -30.83 7.12 23.79
CA ASP A 25 -31.65 6.56 22.70
C ASP A 25 -32.26 7.65 21.79
N ASN A 26 -32.62 8.79 22.37
CA ASN A 26 -33.15 9.92 21.61
C ASN A 26 -32.07 10.63 20.77
N GLU A 27 -30.83 10.74 21.27
CA GLU A 27 -29.71 11.29 20.49
C GLU A 27 -29.32 10.34 19.34
N HIS A 28 -29.32 9.03 19.57
CA HIS A 28 -29.13 8.02 18.52
C HIS A 28 -30.17 8.16 17.41
N ARG A 29 -31.46 8.27 17.77
CA ARG A 29 -32.56 8.44 16.81
C ARG A 29 -32.39 9.71 15.98
N ILE A 30 -32.12 10.86 16.63
CA ILE A 30 -31.92 12.14 15.93
C ILE A 30 -30.70 12.07 14.99
N GLY A 31 -29.62 11.44 15.44
CA GLY A 31 -28.42 11.22 14.62
C GLY A 31 -28.71 10.40 13.36
N LYS A 32 -29.46 9.29 13.50
CA LYS A 32 -29.86 8.42 12.39
C LYS A 32 -30.78 9.15 11.39
N GLU A 33 -31.80 9.85 11.88
CA GLU A 33 -32.70 10.64 11.03
C GLU A 33 -31.95 11.71 10.21
N LYS A 34 -31.01 12.42 10.83
CA LYS A 34 -30.20 13.43 10.13
C LYS A 34 -29.21 12.81 9.15
N GLN A 35 -28.69 11.62 9.45
CA GLN A 35 -27.86 10.87 8.53
C GLN A 35 -28.65 10.43 7.29
N GLU A 36 -29.85 9.88 7.46
CA GLU A 36 -30.73 9.48 6.35
C GLU A 36 -31.16 10.67 5.49
N GLU A 37 -31.53 11.80 6.11
CA GLU A 37 -31.83 13.05 5.40
C GLU A 37 -30.64 13.50 4.55
N LEU A 38 -29.42 13.44 5.10
CA LEU A 38 -28.20 13.81 4.39
C LEU A 38 -27.92 12.85 3.22
N ILE A 39 -28.06 11.53 3.43
CA ILE A 39 -27.87 10.52 2.39
C ILE A 39 -28.87 10.76 1.24
N ALA A 40 -30.14 11.05 1.54
CA ALA A 40 -31.16 11.31 0.52
C ALA A 40 -30.87 12.56 -0.34
N VAL A 41 -30.28 13.60 0.26
CA VAL A 41 -29.84 14.80 -0.49
C VAL A 41 -28.61 14.49 -1.33
N VAL A 42 -27.64 13.77 -0.76
CA VAL A 42 -26.38 13.45 -1.40
C VAL A 42 -26.57 12.46 -2.57
N SER A 43 -27.43 11.45 -2.40
CA SER A 43 -27.69 10.41 -3.41
C SER A 43 -28.27 10.99 -4.71
N ARG A 44 -29.07 12.06 -4.63
CA ARG A 44 -29.57 12.79 -5.81
C ARG A 44 -28.47 13.46 -6.63
N CYS A 45 -27.32 13.72 -6.01
CA CYS A 45 -26.19 14.43 -6.62
C CYS A 45 -24.97 13.53 -6.86
N ILE A 46 -25.01 12.25 -6.46
CA ILE A 46 -23.92 11.31 -6.65
C ILE A 46 -24.32 10.23 -7.66
N ILE A 47 -23.52 10.11 -8.71
CA ILE A 47 -23.51 8.91 -9.56
C ILE A 47 -22.34 8.03 -9.13
N ARG A 48 -22.63 6.78 -8.80
CA ARG A 48 -21.62 5.76 -8.50
C ARG A 48 -21.84 4.58 -9.44
N ARG A 49 -20.81 4.21 -10.18
CA ARG A 49 -20.76 2.99 -10.99
C ARG A 49 -19.59 2.15 -10.49
N THR A 50 -19.80 0.86 -10.31
CA THR A 50 -18.75 -0.06 -9.89
C THR A 50 -18.02 -0.63 -11.10
N ASN A 51 -16.83 -1.17 -10.87
CA ASN A 51 -16.00 -1.79 -11.91
C ASN A 51 -16.63 -3.06 -12.49
N ASP A 52 -17.70 -3.60 -11.89
CA ASP A 52 -18.41 -4.81 -12.32
C ASP A 52 -19.09 -4.65 -13.69
N ILE A 53 -19.25 -3.40 -14.15
CA ILE A 53 -19.74 -3.12 -15.51
C ILE A 53 -18.63 -3.38 -16.54
N LEU A 54 -17.37 -3.13 -16.16
CA LEU A 54 -16.21 -3.28 -17.05
C LEU A 54 -15.83 -4.75 -17.25
N SER A 55 -16.12 -5.63 -16.29
CA SER A 55 -15.83 -7.07 -16.41
C SER A 55 -16.61 -7.75 -17.54
N LYS A 56 -17.67 -7.13 -18.06
CA LYS A 56 -18.41 -7.61 -19.23
C LYS A 56 -17.68 -7.38 -20.56
N TYR A 57 -16.72 -6.46 -20.59
CA TYR A 57 -16.07 -6.00 -21.83
C TYR A 57 -14.54 -6.08 -21.79
N LEU A 58 -13.95 -6.13 -20.59
CA LEU A 58 -12.51 -6.29 -20.40
C LEU A 58 -12.13 -7.75 -20.18
N PRO A 59 -10.87 -8.13 -20.50
CA PRO A 59 -10.35 -9.46 -20.20
C PRO A 59 -10.38 -9.79 -18.71
N VAL A 60 -10.16 -11.08 -18.40
CA VAL A 60 -10.24 -11.57 -17.02
C VAL A 60 -9.16 -10.89 -16.18
N LYS A 61 -9.55 -10.40 -15.01
CA LYS A 61 -8.66 -9.83 -14.00
C LYS A 61 -8.50 -10.82 -12.85
N ARG A 62 -7.25 -11.22 -12.56
CA ARG A 62 -6.89 -12.03 -11.39
C ARG A 62 -6.10 -11.19 -10.41
N GLU A 63 -6.54 -11.15 -9.15
CA GLU A 63 -5.83 -10.49 -8.06
C GLU A 63 -5.24 -11.54 -7.11
N HIS A 64 -3.92 -11.45 -6.89
CA HIS A 64 -3.17 -12.34 -6.02
C HIS A 64 -2.55 -11.52 -4.89
N VAL A 65 -2.87 -11.88 -3.65
CA VAL A 65 -2.18 -11.38 -2.46
C VAL A 65 -1.05 -12.36 -2.14
N VAL A 66 0.19 -11.91 -2.26
CA VAL A 66 1.38 -12.76 -2.10
C VAL A 66 2.06 -12.43 -0.78
N CYS A 67 1.89 -13.32 0.19
CA CYS A 67 2.51 -13.26 1.50
C CYS A 67 3.98 -13.69 1.40
N CYS A 68 4.88 -12.73 1.55
CA CYS A 68 6.33 -12.89 1.51
C CYS A 68 6.87 -12.99 2.94
N PRO A 69 7.55 -14.07 3.33
CA PRO A 69 8.17 -14.15 4.64
C PRO A 69 9.35 -13.17 4.75
N LEU A 70 9.61 -12.64 5.93
CA LEU A 70 10.85 -11.89 6.21
C LEU A 70 12.06 -12.82 6.10
N THR A 71 13.17 -12.33 5.55
CA THR A 71 14.44 -13.06 5.61
C THR A 71 14.94 -13.15 7.05
N PRO A 72 15.79 -14.14 7.39
CA PRO A 72 16.37 -14.22 8.74
C PRO A 72 17.09 -12.93 9.16
N ILE A 73 17.73 -12.24 8.21
CA ILE A 73 18.40 -10.95 8.46
C ILE A 73 17.37 -9.85 8.72
N GLN A 74 16.34 -9.71 7.87
CA GLN A 74 15.30 -8.70 8.07
C GLN A 74 14.60 -8.89 9.41
N ARG A 75 14.28 -10.13 9.79
CA ARG A 75 13.60 -10.43 11.05
C ARG A 75 14.44 -10.01 12.25
N ARG A 76 15.73 -10.37 12.29
CA ARG A 76 16.65 -9.93 13.35
C ARG A 76 16.74 -8.41 13.42
N MET A 77 16.90 -7.75 12.27
CA MET A 77 16.93 -6.28 12.21
C MET A 77 15.60 -5.66 12.67
N TYR A 78 14.46 -6.24 12.30
CA TYR A 78 13.14 -5.73 12.65
C TYR A 78 12.91 -5.82 14.16
N LEU A 79 13.25 -6.95 14.77
CA LEU A 79 13.17 -7.15 16.21
C LEU A 79 14.16 -6.26 16.97
N ALA A 80 15.40 -6.11 16.50
CA ALA A 80 16.37 -5.20 17.10
C ALA A 80 15.89 -3.74 17.02
N PHE A 81 15.34 -3.33 15.87
CA PHE A 81 14.83 -1.97 15.67
C PHE A 81 13.69 -1.62 16.62
N ILE A 82 12.67 -2.49 16.75
CA ILE A 82 11.55 -2.26 17.68
C ILE A 82 12.01 -2.31 19.14
N ASN A 83 12.99 -3.17 19.46
CA ASN A 83 13.44 -3.34 20.84
C ASN A 83 14.37 -2.23 21.33
N SER A 84 14.95 -1.45 20.43
CA SER A 84 15.82 -0.33 20.77
C SER A 84 15.11 0.67 21.70
N SER A 85 15.78 1.05 22.78
CA SER A 85 15.26 1.98 23.78
C SER A 85 14.81 3.31 23.18
N ALA A 86 15.56 3.82 22.19
CA ALA A 86 15.22 5.03 21.46
C ALA A 86 13.92 4.91 20.65
N VAL A 87 13.66 3.73 20.08
CA VAL A 87 12.44 3.47 19.30
C VAL A 87 11.25 3.27 20.23
N LYS A 88 11.40 2.50 21.31
CA LYS A 88 10.35 2.37 22.34
C LYS A 88 9.93 3.74 22.87
N LYS A 89 10.90 4.59 23.21
CA LYS A 89 10.66 5.96 23.67
C LYS A 89 9.89 6.79 22.63
N LYS A 90 10.26 6.71 21.35
CA LYS A 90 9.54 7.39 20.25
C LYS A 90 8.10 6.92 20.05
N ILE A 91 7.79 5.68 20.44
CA ILE A 91 6.45 5.10 20.39
C ILE A 91 5.63 5.50 21.64
N THR A 92 6.25 5.58 22.82
CA THR A 92 5.58 5.87 24.10
C THR A 92 5.40 7.36 24.38
N ASP A 93 6.33 8.22 23.97
CA ASP A 93 6.35 9.66 24.32
C ASP A 93 5.43 10.52 23.42
N GLY A 94 4.57 9.88 22.62
CA GLY A 94 3.57 10.58 21.82
C GLY A 94 2.35 10.94 22.67
N ASP A 95 2.34 12.13 23.27
CA ASP A 95 1.10 12.72 23.80
C ASP A 95 0.17 13.06 22.61
N GLY A 96 -0.74 12.15 22.28
CA GLY A 96 -1.75 12.30 21.23
C GLY A 96 -1.68 11.30 20.07
N TRP A 97 -2.72 11.34 19.21
CA TRP A 97 -2.92 10.48 18.02
C TRP A 97 -1.73 10.61 17.03
N LEU A 98 -0.82 9.63 17.06
CA LEU A 98 0.42 9.55 16.27
C LEU A 98 1.24 10.86 16.25
N GLY A 99 2.08 11.05 17.28
CA GLY A 99 3.18 12.02 17.17
C GLY A 99 4.05 11.75 15.92
N ASN A 100 4.62 12.80 15.33
CA ASN A 100 5.50 12.72 14.17
C ASN A 100 6.63 11.67 14.31
N SER A 101 7.03 11.35 15.54
CA SER A 101 7.99 10.30 15.88
C SER A 101 7.52 8.89 15.51
N ALA A 102 6.26 8.52 15.78
CA ALA A 102 5.72 7.19 15.51
C ALA A 102 5.59 6.94 14.00
N LEU A 103 5.19 7.95 13.22
CA LEU A 103 5.14 7.87 11.76
C LEU A 103 6.53 7.65 11.15
N ALA A 104 7.58 8.23 11.73
CA ALA A 104 8.96 8.01 11.29
C ALA A 104 9.43 6.56 11.57
N VAL A 105 9.02 5.97 12.70
CA VAL A 105 9.27 4.56 13.03
C VAL A 105 8.56 3.64 12.03
N ILE A 106 7.26 3.85 11.82
CA ILE A 106 6.45 3.11 10.83
C ILE A 106 7.09 3.19 9.44
N THR A 107 7.51 4.38 9.02
CA THR A 107 8.15 4.58 7.71
C THR A 107 9.44 3.77 7.59
N SER A 108 10.21 3.67 8.67
CA SER A 108 11.47 2.94 8.68
C SER A 108 11.25 1.42 8.70
N MET A 109 10.20 0.95 9.37
CA MET A 109 9.76 -0.45 9.33
C MET A 109 9.26 -0.86 7.95
N LYS A 110 8.46 -0.01 7.29
CA LYS A 110 8.03 -0.23 5.90
C LYS A 110 9.24 -0.33 4.95
N LYS A 111 10.22 0.57 5.11
CA LYS A 111 11.48 0.49 4.35
C LYS A 111 12.23 -0.81 4.60
N LEU A 112 12.33 -1.26 5.85
CA LEU A 112 12.98 -2.53 6.19
C LEU A 112 12.25 -3.75 5.58
N CYS A 113 10.91 -3.73 5.55
CA CYS A 113 10.10 -4.76 4.88
C CYS A 113 10.36 -4.80 3.36
N ASN A 114 10.50 -3.62 2.74
CA ASN A 114 10.85 -3.51 1.33
C ASN A 114 12.27 -4.02 1.05
N HIS A 115 13.29 -3.47 1.72
CA HIS A 115 14.68 -3.97 1.67
C HIS A 115 15.56 -3.32 2.77
N PRO A 116 16.49 -4.06 3.42
CA PRO A 116 17.42 -3.49 4.41
C PRO A 116 18.21 -2.26 3.94
N ASP A 117 18.63 -2.23 2.67
CA ASP A 117 19.40 -1.12 2.09
C ASP A 117 18.68 0.24 2.18
N LEU A 118 17.35 0.26 2.23
CA LEU A 118 16.57 1.50 2.33
C LEU A 118 16.76 2.23 3.67
N ILE A 119 17.27 1.55 4.70
CA ILE A 119 17.63 2.15 5.99
C ILE A 119 19.14 2.26 6.20
N TRP A 120 19.96 1.77 5.25
CA TRP A 120 21.41 1.70 5.39
C TRP A 120 22.07 3.05 5.68
N GLN A 121 21.60 4.13 5.05
CA GLN A 121 22.14 5.47 5.30
C GLN A 121 22.03 5.89 6.77
N LYS A 122 20.90 5.58 7.41
CA LYS A 122 20.66 5.88 8.84
C LYS A 122 21.53 5.01 9.76
N VAL A 123 21.74 3.76 9.37
CA VAL A 123 22.63 2.81 10.07
C VAL A 123 24.08 3.31 10.00
N LYS A 124 24.54 3.69 8.80
CA LYS A 124 25.89 4.24 8.59
C LYS A 124 26.11 5.55 9.35
N ALA A 125 25.09 6.40 9.41
CA ALA A 125 25.10 7.64 10.18
C ALA A 125 25.01 7.42 11.70
N LYS A 126 24.84 6.16 12.17
CA LYS A 126 24.66 5.81 13.59
C LYS A 126 23.54 6.61 14.26
N GLU A 127 22.45 6.86 13.52
CA GLU A 127 21.29 7.54 14.07
C GLU A 127 20.71 6.76 15.27
N SER A 128 20.18 7.50 16.25
CA SER A 128 19.57 6.91 17.45
C SER A 128 18.42 5.95 17.08
N GLY A 129 18.57 4.68 17.47
CA GLY A 129 17.67 3.58 17.14
C GLY A 129 18.13 2.66 16.00
N TYR A 130 19.21 3.00 15.28
CA TYR A 130 19.74 2.23 14.14
C TYR A 130 21.12 1.62 14.39
N THR A 131 21.78 2.00 15.49
CA THR A 131 23.12 1.55 15.84
C THR A 131 23.22 0.04 16.00
N GLU A 132 22.19 -0.57 16.58
CA GLU A 132 22.11 -2.03 16.81
C GLU A 132 21.91 -2.84 15.51
N LEU A 133 21.63 -2.18 14.38
CA LEU A 133 21.34 -2.85 13.11
C LEU A 133 22.59 -3.12 12.27
N GLN A 134 23.67 -2.36 12.50
CA GLN A 134 24.91 -2.47 11.73
C GLN A 134 25.50 -3.90 11.70
N PRO A 135 25.58 -4.65 12.83
CA PRO A 135 26.14 -6.00 12.85
C PRO A 135 25.35 -7.04 12.06
N HIS A 136 24.09 -6.75 11.73
CA HIS A 136 23.25 -7.70 11.00
C HIS A 136 23.46 -7.65 9.49
N PHE A 137 24.08 -6.60 8.95
CA PHE A 137 24.48 -6.57 7.55
C PHE A 137 25.68 -7.50 7.33
N PRO A 138 25.72 -8.24 6.21
CA PRO A 138 26.85 -9.11 5.92
C PRO A 138 28.13 -8.28 5.66
N PRO A 139 29.32 -8.87 5.86
CA PRO A 139 30.59 -8.17 5.71
C PRO A 139 30.77 -7.65 4.28
N GLY A 140 31.34 -6.45 4.15
CA GLY A 140 31.55 -5.80 2.86
C GLY A 140 30.27 -5.36 2.15
N HIS A 141 29.15 -5.18 2.87
CA HIS A 141 27.90 -4.71 2.27
C HIS A 141 28.06 -3.34 1.60
N ASP A 142 27.73 -3.27 0.31
CA ASP A 142 27.60 -2.04 -0.46
C ASP A 142 26.17 -1.92 -1.02
N PRO A 143 25.41 -0.87 -0.67
CA PRO A 143 24.05 -0.64 -1.17
C PRO A 143 23.98 -0.29 -2.67
N LYS A 144 25.12 -0.11 -3.35
CA LYS A 144 25.15 0.04 -4.81
C LYS A 144 24.91 -1.27 -5.55
N HIS A 145 25.16 -2.39 -4.89
CA HIS A 145 25.00 -3.73 -5.45
C HIS A 145 23.84 -4.42 -4.73
N LEU A 146 22.65 -4.35 -5.34
CA LEU A 146 21.46 -5.01 -4.81
C LEU A 146 21.70 -6.51 -4.62
N ARG A 147 21.33 -7.02 -3.45
CA ARG A 147 21.28 -8.45 -3.14
C ARG A 147 19.84 -8.88 -2.88
N PRO A 148 19.14 -9.45 -3.86
CA PRO A 148 17.73 -9.85 -3.72
C PRO A 148 17.48 -10.74 -2.50
N GLU A 149 18.43 -11.59 -2.12
CA GLU A 149 18.29 -12.53 -0.99
C GLU A 149 18.16 -11.84 0.38
N LEU A 150 18.48 -10.55 0.49
CA LEU A 150 18.35 -9.81 1.74
C LEU A 150 16.90 -9.42 2.05
N SER A 151 16.00 -9.43 1.06
CA SER A 151 14.58 -9.10 1.26
C SER A 151 13.66 -10.16 0.70
N GLY A 152 12.70 -10.62 1.51
CA GLY A 152 11.72 -11.62 1.09
C GLY A 152 10.88 -11.13 -0.09
N LYS A 153 10.49 -9.86 -0.08
CA LYS A 153 9.75 -9.24 -1.19
C LYS A 153 10.57 -9.13 -2.47
N VAL A 154 11.84 -8.72 -2.36
CA VAL A 154 12.70 -8.58 -3.55
C VAL A 154 13.05 -9.95 -4.11
N ALA A 155 13.30 -10.95 -3.27
CA ALA A 155 13.52 -12.33 -3.71
C ALA A 155 12.29 -12.90 -4.45
N VAL A 156 11.08 -12.69 -3.91
CA VAL A 156 9.84 -13.10 -4.58
C VAL A 156 9.64 -12.33 -5.90
N LEU A 157 9.91 -11.02 -5.92
CA LEU A 157 9.84 -10.21 -7.12
C LEU A 157 10.81 -10.69 -8.20
N ASP A 158 12.06 -10.98 -7.83
CA ASP A 158 13.10 -11.47 -8.74
C ASP A 158 12.71 -12.81 -9.37
N ALA A 159 12.23 -13.75 -8.55
CA ALA A 159 11.71 -15.03 -9.02
C ALA A 159 10.47 -14.87 -9.92
N LEU A 160 9.54 -13.98 -9.56
CA LEU A 160 8.34 -13.69 -10.35
C LEU A 160 8.70 -13.10 -11.72
N LEU A 161 9.61 -12.12 -11.76
CA LEU A 161 10.06 -11.51 -13.01
C LEU A 161 10.78 -12.52 -13.90
N ALA A 162 11.62 -13.39 -13.31
CA ALA A 162 12.29 -14.45 -14.04
C ALA A 162 11.29 -15.45 -14.65
N LEU A 163 10.25 -15.85 -13.90
CA LEU A 163 9.20 -16.74 -14.39
C LEU A 163 8.38 -16.11 -15.51
N ILE A 164 8.03 -14.82 -15.37
CA ILE A 164 7.31 -14.09 -16.42
C ILE A 164 8.18 -14.02 -17.67
N ARG A 165 9.46 -13.67 -17.53
CA ARG A 165 10.38 -13.50 -18.65
C ARG A 165 10.67 -14.80 -19.40
N SER A 166 10.75 -15.92 -18.70
CA SER A 166 11.01 -17.24 -19.27
C SER A 166 9.77 -17.89 -19.89
N GLY A 167 8.58 -17.50 -19.43
CA GLY A 167 7.30 -17.99 -19.92
C GLY A 167 6.81 -17.23 -21.16
N ILE A 168 5.75 -16.44 -20.95
CA ILE A 168 5.01 -15.73 -22.01
C ILE A 168 5.62 -14.33 -22.20
N ASP A 169 5.56 -13.81 -23.43
CA ASP A 169 5.99 -12.45 -23.78
C ASP A 169 5.01 -11.39 -23.21
N ASP A 170 5.03 -11.28 -21.88
CA ASP A 170 4.20 -10.40 -21.07
C ASP A 170 5.03 -9.25 -20.52
N GLN A 171 4.48 -8.05 -20.54
CA GLN A 171 5.11 -6.86 -19.96
C GLN A 171 4.59 -6.61 -18.54
N VAL A 172 5.47 -6.12 -17.67
CA VAL A 172 5.21 -5.98 -16.24
C VAL A 172 5.26 -4.52 -15.82
N VAL A 173 4.26 -4.08 -15.09
CA VAL A 173 4.24 -2.78 -14.41
C VAL A 173 4.62 -2.98 -12.95
N LEU A 174 5.67 -2.30 -12.48
CA LEU A 174 6.12 -2.31 -11.09
C LEU A 174 5.77 -1.00 -10.39
N ILE A 175 5.14 -1.09 -9.23
CA ILE A 175 4.65 0.08 -8.50
C ILE A 175 5.09 0.05 -7.05
N SER A 176 5.57 1.21 -6.60
CA SER A 176 5.98 1.47 -5.23
C SER A 176 5.54 2.88 -4.82
N ASN A 177 5.25 3.09 -3.53
CA ASN A 177 4.99 4.42 -2.99
C ASN A 177 6.29 5.20 -2.74
N TYR A 178 7.44 4.52 -2.70
CA TYR A 178 8.75 5.09 -2.42
C TYR A 178 9.65 5.09 -3.66
N THR A 179 10.20 6.25 -4.00
CA THR A 179 11.17 6.41 -5.09
C THR A 179 12.46 5.62 -4.84
N GLN A 180 12.89 5.51 -3.58
CA GLN A 180 14.06 4.72 -3.21
C GLN A 180 13.89 3.23 -3.52
N THR A 181 12.68 2.68 -3.41
CA THR A 181 12.39 1.31 -3.86
C THR A 181 12.46 1.20 -5.39
N LEU A 182 12.06 2.24 -6.13
CA LEU A 182 12.23 2.25 -7.59
C LEU A 182 13.71 2.24 -7.97
N ASP A 183 14.58 2.89 -7.19
CA ASP A 183 16.03 2.80 -7.38
C ASP A 183 16.51 1.35 -7.23
N LEU A 184 15.97 0.58 -6.27
CA LEU A 184 16.25 -0.86 -6.15
C LEU A 184 15.73 -1.66 -7.35
N PHE A 185 14.54 -1.35 -7.87
CA PHE A 185 14.04 -2.01 -9.08
C PHE A 185 14.94 -1.77 -10.28
N GLN A 186 15.51 -0.56 -10.43
CA GLN A 186 16.48 -0.29 -11.49
C GLN A 186 17.76 -1.10 -11.32
N GLN A 187 18.26 -1.24 -10.08
CA GLN A 187 19.41 -2.09 -9.80
C GLN A 187 19.10 -3.57 -10.11
N LEU A 188 17.91 -4.05 -9.75
CA LEU A 188 17.46 -5.41 -10.06
C LEU A 188 17.36 -5.64 -11.57
N ALA A 189 16.74 -4.70 -12.29
CA ALA A 189 16.61 -4.77 -13.74
C ALA A 189 17.98 -4.73 -14.43
N ALA A 190 18.92 -3.90 -13.94
CA ALA A 190 20.29 -3.87 -14.44
C ALA A 190 21.03 -5.20 -14.18
N LEU A 191 20.89 -5.77 -12.97
CA LEU A 191 21.49 -7.04 -12.58
C LEU A 191 21.01 -8.21 -13.44
N ARG A 192 19.73 -8.20 -13.84
CA ARG A 192 19.11 -9.25 -14.66
C ARG A 192 19.03 -8.92 -16.15
N HIS A 193 19.58 -7.78 -16.57
CA HIS A 193 19.54 -7.28 -17.95
C HIS A 193 18.12 -7.11 -18.51
N TYR A 194 17.17 -6.70 -17.67
CA TYR A 194 15.81 -6.41 -18.08
C TYR A 194 15.70 -5.00 -18.68
N PRO A 195 15.19 -4.85 -19.92
CA PRO A 195 14.88 -3.53 -20.47
C PRO A 195 13.71 -2.92 -19.69
N TYR A 196 13.86 -1.67 -19.29
CA TYR A 196 12.87 -1.01 -18.43
C TYR A 196 12.71 0.47 -18.75
N VAL A 197 11.53 0.98 -18.40
CA VAL A 197 11.19 2.40 -18.40
C VAL A 197 10.83 2.80 -16.98
N ARG A 198 11.35 3.94 -16.52
CA ARG A 198 10.99 4.52 -15.22
C ARG A 198 10.26 5.84 -15.43
N LEU A 199 9.11 5.98 -14.79
CA LEU A 199 8.34 7.21 -14.71
C LEU A 199 8.32 7.67 -13.25
N ASP A 200 8.98 8.79 -12.99
CA ASP A 200 8.85 9.52 -11.75
C ASP A 200 8.37 10.96 -11.98
N GLY A 201 8.12 11.69 -10.88
CA GLY A 201 7.56 13.04 -10.91
C GLY A 201 8.48 14.09 -11.53
N SER A 202 9.74 13.76 -11.85
CA SER A 202 10.71 14.72 -12.40
C SER A 202 10.55 14.98 -13.91
N MET A 203 9.73 14.16 -14.59
CA MET A 203 9.67 14.14 -16.05
C MET A 203 8.62 15.10 -16.64
N SER A 204 8.97 15.75 -17.74
CA SER A 204 8.04 16.61 -18.49
C SER A 204 6.87 15.82 -19.08
N ILE A 205 5.74 16.49 -19.27
CA ILE A 205 4.50 15.90 -19.79
C ILE A 205 4.73 15.27 -21.18
N LYS A 206 5.48 15.94 -22.06
CA LYS A 206 5.78 15.43 -23.42
C LYS A 206 6.60 14.13 -23.37
N LYS A 207 7.64 14.08 -22.54
CA LYS A 207 8.48 12.89 -22.38
C LYS A 207 7.68 11.73 -21.77
N ARG A 208 6.81 12.04 -20.81
CA ARG A 208 5.89 11.08 -20.20
C ARG A 208 4.98 10.42 -21.24
N ALA A 209 4.31 11.21 -22.07
CA ALA A 209 3.40 10.69 -23.11
C ALA A 209 4.14 9.76 -24.09
N LYS A 210 5.30 10.18 -24.59
CA LYS A 210 6.11 9.39 -25.52
C LYS A 210 6.53 8.02 -24.95
N MET A 211 6.93 7.97 -23.68
CA MET A 211 7.33 6.71 -23.04
C MET A 211 6.15 5.77 -22.81
N VAL A 212 4.97 6.30 -22.51
CA VAL A 212 3.75 5.50 -22.34
C VAL A 212 3.32 4.92 -23.69
N GLU A 213 3.37 5.72 -24.75
CA GLU A 213 3.09 5.27 -26.12
C GLU A 213 4.08 4.18 -26.55
N GLN A 214 5.38 4.40 -26.34
CA GLN A 214 6.42 3.41 -26.62
C GLN A 214 6.21 2.12 -25.83
N PHE A 215 5.82 2.19 -24.56
CA PHE A 215 5.60 0.99 -23.75
C PHE A 215 4.37 0.19 -24.19
N ASN A 216 3.32 0.88 -24.65
CA ASN A 216 2.10 0.23 -25.14
C ASN A 216 2.23 -0.33 -26.57
N ASP A 217 3.29 0.02 -27.30
CA ASP A 217 3.57 -0.53 -28.62
C ASP A 217 3.97 -2.02 -28.49
N PRO A 218 3.25 -2.96 -29.15
CA PRO A 218 3.60 -4.38 -29.11
C PRO A 218 4.99 -4.70 -29.67
N SER A 219 5.59 -3.81 -30.47
CA SER A 219 6.95 -3.95 -31.00
C SER A 219 8.03 -3.47 -30.02
N SER A 220 7.62 -2.91 -28.87
CA SER A 220 8.53 -2.45 -27.84
C SER A 220 9.32 -3.60 -27.24
N LYS A 221 10.59 -3.33 -26.97
CA LYS A 221 11.47 -4.25 -26.25
C LYS A 221 11.38 -4.08 -24.74
N ASP A 222 10.65 -3.07 -24.26
CA ASP A 222 10.56 -2.74 -22.84
C ASP A 222 9.79 -3.83 -22.09
N PHE A 223 10.45 -4.47 -21.12
CA PHE A 223 9.84 -5.53 -20.33
C PHE A 223 9.17 -4.99 -19.07
N ILE A 224 9.80 -3.99 -18.43
CA ILE A 224 9.35 -3.46 -17.14
C ILE A 224 9.01 -1.97 -17.25
N PHE A 225 7.83 -1.58 -16.77
CA PHE A 225 7.47 -0.18 -16.55
C PHE A 225 7.37 0.12 -15.06
N MET A 226 8.27 0.93 -14.54
CA MET A 226 8.33 1.30 -13.13
C MET A 226 7.66 2.65 -12.93
N LEU A 227 6.71 2.75 -11.99
CA LEU A 227 6.14 4.03 -11.60
C LEU A 227 5.99 4.17 -10.09
N SER A 228 6.07 5.41 -9.62
CA SER A 228 5.61 5.71 -8.26
C SER A 228 4.10 5.88 -8.25
N SER A 229 3.44 5.36 -7.20
CA SER A 229 1.98 5.50 -7.01
C SER A 229 1.51 6.96 -7.14
N LYS A 230 2.30 7.91 -6.60
CA LYS A 230 2.00 9.35 -6.64
C LYS A 230 2.26 10.01 -8.00
N ALA A 231 3.30 9.61 -8.74
CA ALA A 231 3.56 10.17 -10.08
C ALA A 231 2.49 9.77 -11.10
N GLY A 232 1.69 8.74 -10.77
CA GLY A 232 0.61 8.26 -11.60
C GLY A 232 -0.65 9.14 -11.62
N GLY A 233 -0.86 10.11 -10.73
CA GLY A 233 -2.16 10.81 -10.55
C GLY A 233 -2.86 11.33 -11.83
N CYS A 234 -2.12 11.53 -12.92
CA CYS A 234 -2.63 11.81 -14.25
C CYS A 234 -3.01 10.52 -15.03
N GLY A 235 -4.13 9.88 -14.73
CA GLY A 235 -4.88 8.93 -15.60
C GLY A 235 -4.13 8.10 -16.66
N LEU A 236 -2.94 7.55 -16.36
CA LEU A 236 -2.08 6.87 -17.34
C LEU A 236 -2.75 5.60 -17.86
N ASN A 237 -2.55 5.32 -19.15
CA ASN A 237 -3.01 4.10 -19.80
C ASN A 237 -1.81 3.21 -20.13
N LEU A 238 -1.66 2.08 -19.42
CA LEU A 238 -0.53 1.15 -19.52
C LEU A 238 -1.02 -0.24 -19.96
N ILE A 239 -1.81 -0.27 -21.04
CA ILE A 239 -2.44 -1.48 -21.58
C ILE A 239 -1.46 -2.43 -22.30
N GLY A 240 -0.23 -1.99 -22.60
CA GLY A 240 0.81 -2.89 -23.10
C GLY A 240 1.17 -3.98 -22.09
N ALA A 241 1.15 -3.63 -20.80
CA ALA A 241 1.31 -4.60 -19.74
C ALA A 241 0.03 -5.36 -19.46
N ASN A 242 0.20 -6.62 -19.07
CA ASN A 242 -0.87 -7.46 -18.54
C ASN A 242 -0.53 -7.98 -17.12
N ARG A 243 0.64 -7.63 -16.59
CA ARG A 243 1.03 -7.97 -15.22
C ARG A 243 1.34 -6.71 -14.43
N LEU A 244 0.80 -6.64 -13.23
CA LEU A 244 0.98 -5.50 -12.32
C LEU A 244 1.48 -6.00 -10.97
N VAL A 245 2.63 -5.51 -10.51
CA VAL A 245 3.14 -5.81 -9.16
C VAL A 245 3.07 -4.55 -8.30
N MET A 246 2.25 -4.62 -7.27
CA MET A 246 2.16 -3.63 -6.20
C MET A 246 3.09 -4.08 -5.07
N PHE A 247 4.24 -3.42 -4.99
CA PHE A 247 5.32 -3.87 -4.11
C PHE A 247 5.09 -3.48 -2.66
N ASP A 248 4.50 -2.32 -2.40
CA ASP A 248 4.16 -1.87 -1.05
C ASP A 248 2.74 -1.30 -0.98
N PRO A 249 1.94 -1.67 0.03
CA PRO A 249 0.57 -1.20 0.19
C PRO A 249 0.52 0.25 0.68
N ASP A 250 -0.37 1.05 0.09
CA ASP A 250 -0.68 2.40 0.58
C ASP A 250 -1.53 2.33 1.88
N TRP A 251 -1.62 3.41 2.65
CA TRP A 251 -2.63 3.50 3.72
C TRP A 251 -4.04 3.72 3.16
N ASN A 252 -4.14 4.31 1.98
CA ASN A 252 -5.39 4.62 1.31
C ASN A 252 -5.69 3.58 0.23
N PRO A 253 -6.69 2.70 0.42
CA PRO A 253 -7.08 1.70 -0.58
C PRO A 253 -7.47 2.30 -1.93
N ALA A 254 -7.97 3.55 -1.95
CA ALA A 254 -8.35 4.21 -3.20
C ALA A 254 -7.16 4.49 -4.11
N ASN A 255 -5.97 4.75 -3.55
CA ASN A 255 -4.75 4.95 -4.33
C ASN A 255 -4.35 3.65 -5.03
N ASP A 256 -4.48 2.53 -4.32
CA ASP A 256 -4.20 1.19 -4.84
C ASP A 256 -5.18 0.82 -5.96
N ASP A 257 -6.48 1.10 -5.78
CA ASP A 257 -7.49 0.80 -6.79
C ASP A 257 -7.33 1.69 -8.05
N GLN A 258 -7.01 2.97 -7.88
CA GLN A 258 -6.68 3.87 -8.99
C GLN A 258 -5.44 3.40 -9.75
N THR A 259 -4.56 2.68 -9.07
CA THR A 259 -3.33 2.17 -9.66
C THR A 259 -3.59 0.96 -10.55
N MET A 260 -4.51 0.08 -10.16
CA MET A 260 -4.90 -1.09 -10.95
C MET A 260 -5.60 -0.73 -12.26
N THR A 261 -6.45 0.30 -12.22
CA THR A 261 -7.21 0.76 -13.39
C THR A 261 -6.33 1.35 -14.50
N ARG A 262 -5.01 1.44 -14.31
CA ARG A 262 -4.04 1.83 -15.35
C ARG A 262 -3.74 0.71 -16.34
N VAL A 263 -3.79 -0.54 -15.87
CA VAL A 263 -3.43 -1.74 -16.65
C VAL A 263 -4.69 -2.47 -17.11
N TRP A 264 -5.66 -2.62 -16.19
CA TRP A 264 -6.97 -3.17 -16.52
C TRP A 264 -7.92 -2.02 -16.92
N ARG A 265 -7.81 -1.63 -18.19
CA ARG A 265 -8.52 -0.50 -18.79
C ARG A 265 -8.93 -0.86 -20.22
N ASP A 266 -9.83 -0.05 -20.78
CA ASP A 266 -10.23 -0.13 -22.18
C ASP A 266 -9.02 -0.13 -23.13
N GLY A 267 -9.04 -1.03 -24.10
CA GLY A 267 -7.92 -1.37 -24.98
C GLY A 267 -7.07 -2.56 -24.53
N GLN A 268 -7.25 -3.07 -23.31
CA GLN A 268 -6.59 -4.29 -22.85
C GLN A 268 -7.11 -5.52 -23.61
N LYS A 269 -6.18 -6.34 -24.10
CA LYS A 269 -6.48 -7.55 -24.90
C LYS A 269 -6.07 -8.85 -24.22
N LYS A 270 -5.20 -8.79 -23.22
CA LYS A 270 -4.68 -9.95 -22.48
C LYS A 270 -5.33 -10.01 -21.10
N ASP A 271 -5.43 -11.22 -20.54
CA ASP A 271 -5.81 -11.41 -19.15
C ASP A 271 -4.81 -10.71 -18.23
N CYS A 272 -5.33 -9.97 -17.26
CA CYS A 272 -4.53 -9.20 -16.32
C CYS A 272 -4.30 -9.95 -15.02
N CYS A 273 -3.04 -10.04 -14.59
CA CYS A 273 -2.67 -10.55 -13.28
C CYS A 273 -2.08 -9.44 -12.41
N ILE A 274 -2.67 -9.22 -11.24
CA ILE A 274 -2.26 -8.21 -10.29
C ILE A 274 -1.72 -8.91 -9.04
N TYR A 275 -0.49 -8.58 -8.65
CA TYR A 275 0.21 -9.14 -7.51
C TYR A 275 0.39 -8.07 -6.44
N ARG A 276 -0.19 -8.26 -5.27
CA ARG A 276 0.04 -7.43 -4.08
C ARG A 276 1.03 -8.14 -3.17
N LEU A 277 2.25 -7.64 -3.08
CA LEU A 277 3.27 -8.22 -2.21
C LEU A 277 3.09 -7.69 -0.78
N LEU A 278 2.94 -8.59 0.18
CA LEU A 278 2.80 -8.26 1.59
C LEU A 278 3.82 -9.03 2.41
N VAL A 279 4.42 -8.41 3.43
CA VAL A 279 5.29 -9.10 4.37
C VAL A 279 4.47 -9.68 5.53
N THR A 280 4.50 -11.00 5.70
CA THR A 280 3.80 -11.68 6.80
C THR A 280 4.38 -11.31 8.16
N GLY A 281 3.52 -11.15 9.16
CA GLY A 281 3.88 -10.91 10.55
C GLY A 281 4.27 -9.47 10.85
N SER A 282 4.29 -8.59 9.85
CA SER A 282 4.92 -7.26 9.93
C SER A 282 3.92 -6.09 10.05
N ILE A 283 4.45 -4.86 10.02
CA ILE A 283 3.69 -3.61 9.92
C ILE A 283 2.71 -3.57 8.73
N GLU A 284 2.92 -4.43 7.73
CA GLU A 284 2.05 -4.55 6.57
C GLU A 284 0.70 -5.24 6.87
N LYS A 285 0.41 -5.56 8.14
CA LYS A 285 -0.95 -5.73 8.69
C LYS A 285 -1.89 -4.57 8.34
N ILE A 286 -1.34 -3.43 7.94
CA ILE A 286 -2.06 -2.33 7.29
C ILE A 286 -3.03 -2.78 6.17
N PHE A 287 -2.72 -3.84 5.44
CA PHE A 287 -3.58 -4.37 4.39
C PHE A 287 -4.93 -4.85 4.95
N GLN A 288 -4.92 -5.55 6.09
CA GLN A 288 -6.17 -5.95 6.78
C GLN A 288 -7.04 -4.73 7.10
N ARG A 289 -6.40 -3.61 7.44
CA ARG A 289 -7.07 -2.35 7.75
C ARG A 289 -7.60 -1.65 6.50
N GLN A 290 -6.90 -1.76 5.36
CA GLN A 290 -7.45 -1.31 4.08
C GLN A 290 -8.74 -2.07 3.76
N THR A 291 -8.74 -3.40 3.95
CA THR A 291 -9.92 -4.25 3.72
C THR A 291 -11.08 -3.84 4.62
N HIS A 292 -10.82 -3.64 5.92
CA HIS A 292 -11.83 -3.11 6.85
C HIS A 292 -12.35 -1.74 6.39
N LYS A 293 -11.45 -0.81 6.02
CA LYS A 293 -11.85 0.52 5.55
C LYS A 293 -12.67 0.47 4.25
N LYS A 294 -12.36 -0.44 3.33
CA LYS A 294 -13.16 -0.66 2.11
C LYS A 294 -14.55 -1.23 2.44
N ALA A 295 -14.63 -2.23 3.31
CA ALA A 295 -15.90 -2.79 3.77
C ALA A 295 -16.75 -1.68 4.41
N LEU A 296 -16.18 -0.91 5.34
CA LEU A 296 -16.84 0.23 5.99
C LEU A 296 -17.29 1.30 4.99
N SER A 297 -16.46 1.63 3.99
CA SER A 297 -16.84 2.60 2.96
C SER A 297 -17.97 2.11 2.06
N SER A 298 -18.15 0.79 1.90
CA SER A 298 -19.33 0.24 1.23
C SER A 298 -20.54 0.34 2.15
N CYS A 299 -20.45 -0.14 3.39
CA CYS A 299 -21.55 -0.11 4.37
C CYS A 299 -22.10 1.30 4.62
N VAL A 300 -21.24 2.34 4.67
CA VAL A 300 -21.70 3.75 4.81
C VAL A 300 -22.51 4.24 3.60
N VAL A 301 -22.22 3.73 2.41
CA VAL A 301 -22.97 4.07 1.18
C VAL A 301 -24.18 3.16 1.01
N ASP A 302 -24.13 1.93 1.54
CA ASP A 302 -25.15 0.89 1.43
C ASP A 302 -26.07 0.82 2.68
N CYS A 303 -25.98 1.79 3.59
CA CYS A 303 -26.81 1.95 4.79
C CYS A 303 -26.79 0.76 5.78
N GLU A 304 -25.65 0.08 5.92
CA GLU A 304 -25.45 -0.95 6.96
C GLU A 304 -24.68 -0.37 8.17
N GLU A 305 -25.07 -0.77 9.38
CA GLU A 305 -24.63 -0.18 10.65
C GLU A 305 -23.11 -0.29 10.95
N ASP A 306 -22.62 0.81 11.52
CA ASP A 306 -21.44 1.04 12.38
C ASP A 306 -20.02 0.57 12.01
N VAL A 307 -19.04 1.46 12.25
CA VAL A 307 -17.92 1.30 13.21
C VAL A 307 -17.09 2.60 13.26
N GLN A 308 -16.63 2.95 14.48
CA GLN A 308 -15.83 4.11 14.85
C GLN A 308 -14.58 4.33 13.97
N ARG A 309 -14.34 5.60 13.59
CA ARG A 309 -13.27 6.04 12.67
C ARG A 309 -11.89 6.23 13.32
N HIS A 310 -11.69 5.79 14.56
CA HIS A 310 -10.49 6.13 15.33
C HIS A 310 -9.74 4.88 15.79
N PHE A 311 -8.42 4.88 15.55
CA PHE A 311 -7.54 3.84 16.07
C PHE A 311 -7.43 3.98 17.59
N SER A 312 -7.67 2.90 18.32
CA SER A 312 -7.35 2.88 19.74
C SER A 312 -5.83 2.81 19.96
N ALA A 313 -5.36 3.29 21.11
CA ALA A 313 -3.94 3.17 21.47
C ALA A 313 -3.47 1.70 21.50
N ALA A 314 -4.37 0.75 21.83
CA ALA A 314 -4.12 -0.68 21.79
C ALA A 314 -3.90 -1.18 20.35
N GLN A 315 -4.76 -0.77 19.41
CA GLN A 315 -4.61 -1.08 17.98
C GLN A 315 -3.33 -0.48 17.40
N LEU A 316 -2.85 0.65 17.91
CA LEU A 316 -1.56 1.22 17.46
C LEU A 316 -0.37 0.40 17.98
N LYS A 317 -0.41 -0.11 19.21
CA LYS A 317 0.66 -0.98 19.74
C LYS A 317 0.77 -2.28 18.94
N GLU A 318 -0.35 -2.84 18.51
CA GLU A 318 -0.39 -4.06 17.70
C GLU A 318 0.39 -3.94 16.37
N LEU A 319 0.44 -2.74 15.77
CA LEU A 319 1.20 -2.48 14.55
C LEU A 319 2.71 -2.67 14.71
N PHE A 320 3.22 -2.53 15.94
CA PHE A 320 4.63 -2.67 16.25
C PHE A 320 5.00 -4.09 16.70
N ILE A 321 4.05 -5.04 16.73
CA ILE A 321 4.29 -6.42 17.13
C ILE A 321 4.57 -7.28 15.90
N LEU A 322 5.74 -7.91 15.89
CA LEU A 322 6.08 -8.91 14.88
C LEU A 322 5.47 -10.27 15.27
N SER A 323 4.68 -10.87 14.38
CA SER A 323 4.11 -12.20 14.61
C SER A 323 5.18 -13.30 14.58
N PRO A 324 4.88 -14.49 15.17
CA PRO A 324 5.78 -15.64 15.14
C PRO A 324 6.12 -16.10 13.71
N GLU A 325 7.27 -16.77 13.53
CA GLU A 325 7.72 -17.28 12.21
C GLU A 325 6.79 -18.34 11.62
N THR A 326 6.00 -19.02 12.46
CA THR A 326 5.02 -20.03 12.05
C THR A 326 3.80 -19.44 11.35
N THR A 327 3.62 -18.12 11.40
CA THR A 327 2.47 -17.43 10.82
C THR A 327 2.62 -17.41 9.30
N THR A 328 1.75 -18.12 8.58
CA THR A 328 1.76 -18.16 7.11
C THR A 328 1.13 -16.90 6.52
N SER A 329 0.05 -16.40 7.13
CA SER A 329 -0.57 -15.12 6.83
C SER A 329 -1.39 -14.62 8.01
N ASP A 330 -1.00 -13.50 8.63
CA ASP A 330 -1.80 -12.87 9.69
C ASP A 330 -3.22 -12.55 9.20
N THR A 331 -3.38 -12.28 7.90
CA THR A 331 -4.67 -11.91 7.31
C THR A 331 -5.59 -13.12 7.23
N HIS A 332 -5.03 -14.29 6.92
CA HIS A 332 -5.79 -15.53 6.96
C HIS A 332 -6.20 -15.85 8.39
N ASP A 333 -5.25 -15.81 9.33
CA ASP A 333 -5.48 -16.24 10.71
C ASP A 333 -6.52 -15.34 11.41
N ASN A 334 -6.46 -14.01 11.17
CA ASN A 334 -7.43 -13.06 11.70
C ASN A 334 -8.83 -13.17 11.07
N VAL A 335 -8.95 -13.68 9.84
CA VAL A 335 -10.24 -13.86 9.16
C VAL A 335 -10.88 -15.21 9.52
N VAL A 336 -10.06 -16.23 9.76
CA VAL A 336 -10.51 -17.60 10.05
C VAL A 336 -10.76 -17.81 11.55
N GLY A 337 -10.32 -16.89 12.41
CA GLY A 337 -10.66 -16.89 13.83
C GLY A 337 -10.06 -18.08 14.58
N VAL A 338 -8.76 -18.33 14.39
CA VAL A 338 -7.99 -19.33 15.16
C VAL A 338 -7.38 -18.67 16.39
#